data_AF-A0A8T7CKB5-F1
#
_entry.id   AF-A0A8T7CKB5-F1
#
_cell.length_a   1.000
_cell.length_b   1.000
_cell.length_c   1.000
_cell.angle_alpha   90.00
_cell.angle_beta   90.00
_cell.angle_gamma   90.00
#
_symmetry.space_group_name_H-M   'P 1'
#
loop_
_entity.id
_entity.type
_entity.pdbx_description
1 polymer ?
#
loop_
_entity_poly.entity_id
_entity_poly.type
_entity_poly.pdbx_seq_one_letter_code
_entity_poly.pdbx_strand_id
1 'polypeptide(L)'
;MAPDIKRRRGISVPTLVIGHKRDMLHPFADATNLVEEIPGARFLEANSLLELRTRPGRLMPRIVEFLDEAVFDNGRNRANHA
;
A
#
# COMPACT_ATOMS: atom_id res chain seq x y z
N MET A 1 -15.91 -4.22 -10.20
CA MET A 1 -16.00 -5.27 -9.16
C MET A 1 -14.59 -5.45 -8.60
N ALA A 2 -14.41 -5.45 -7.28
CA ALA A 2 -13.09 -5.63 -6.67
C ALA A 2 -12.59 -7.09 -6.84
N PRO A 3 -11.26 -7.34 -6.84
CA PRO A 3 -10.73 -8.69 -6.86
C PRO A 3 -11.23 -9.51 -5.66
N ASP A 4 -11.45 -10.81 -5.86
CA ASP A 4 -11.78 -11.72 -4.75
C ASP A 4 -10.55 -12.02 -3.88
N ILE A 5 -10.79 -12.64 -2.72
CA ILE A 5 -9.74 -12.94 -1.73
C ILE A 5 -8.63 -13.84 -2.31
N LYS A 6 -8.98 -14.78 -3.21
CA LYS A 6 -8.00 -15.67 -3.85
C LYS A 6 -7.03 -14.89 -4.73
N ARG A 7 -7.54 -13.94 -5.52
CA ARG A 7 -6.72 -13.08 -6.37
C ARG A 7 -5.84 -12.13 -5.55
N ARG A 8 -6.37 -11.57 -4.46
CA ARG A 8 -5.59 -10.69 -3.55
C ARG A 8 -4.43 -11.43 -2.90
N ARG A 9 -4.67 -12.65 -2.41
CA ARG A 9 -3.62 -13.52 -1.86
C ARG A 9 -2.57 -13.96 -2.87
N GLY A 10 -2.90 -13.91 -4.16
CA GLY A 10 -1.97 -14.20 -5.25
C GLY A 10 -1.04 -13.03 -5.62
N ILE A 11 -1.23 -11.84 -5.05
CA ILE A 11 -0.37 -10.68 -5.30
C ILE A 11 0.96 -10.90 -4.58
N SER A 12 2.04 -11.03 -5.35
CA SER A 12 3.40 -11.31 -4.84
C SER A 12 4.36 -10.12 -4.98
N VAL A 13 3.89 -8.99 -5.52
CA VAL A 13 4.66 -7.76 -5.63
C VAL A 13 4.52 -6.91 -4.37
N PRO A 14 5.55 -6.12 -4.00
CA PRO A 14 5.43 -5.17 -2.91
C PRO A 14 4.19 -4.30 -3.08
N THR A 15 3.38 -4.19 -2.02
CA THR A 15 2.09 -3.51 -2.07
C THR A 15 1.97 -2.51 -0.93
N LEU A 16 1.63 -1.26 -1.25
CA LEU A 16 1.30 -0.21 -0.30
C LEU A 16 -0.19 0.11 -0.41
N VAL A 17 -0.92 -0.06 0.69
CA VAL A 17 -2.34 0.30 0.79
C VAL A 17 -2.46 1.61 1.55
N ILE A 18 -3.08 2.61 0.93
CA ILE A 18 -3.33 3.92 1.53
C ILE A 18 -4.82 4.04 1.81
N GLY A 19 -5.21 4.26 3.07
CA GLY A 19 -6.61 4.38 3.47
C GLY A 19 -6.77 5.25 4.71
N HIS A 20 -7.99 5.70 5.03
CA HIS A 20 -8.23 6.55 6.20
C HIS A 20 -9.33 6.00 7.11
N LYS A 21 -9.16 6.14 8.44
CA LYS A 21 -10.10 5.62 9.45
C LYS A 21 -11.50 6.22 9.41
N ARG A 22 -11.64 7.41 8.83
CA ARG A 22 -12.91 8.16 8.72
C ARG A 22 -13.45 8.14 7.29
N ASP A 23 -13.24 7.06 6.55
CA ASP A 23 -13.85 6.93 5.22
C ASP A 23 -15.37 6.84 5.39
N MET A 24 -16.05 7.89 4.96
CA MET A 24 -17.51 7.96 4.96
C MET A 24 -18.10 7.37 3.68
N LEU A 25 -17.28 7.11 2.66
CA LEU A 25 -17.69 6.57 1.36
C LEU A 25 -17.52 5.05 1.29
N HIS A 26 -16.60 4.47 2.05
CA HIS A 26 -16.42 3.03 2.17
C HIS A 26 -16.37 2.60 3.64
N PRO A 27 -16.90 1.42 4.01
CA PRO A 27 -16.60 0.84 5.30
C PRO A 27 -15.08 0.72 5.45
N PHE A 28 -14.53 1.27 6.53
CA PHE A 28 -13.09 1.24 6.87
C PHE A 28 -12.45 -0.16 6.73
N ALA A 29 -13.26 -1.22 6.84
CA ALA A 29 -12.86 -2.61 6.65
C ALA A 29 -12.14 -2.87 5.32
N ASP A 30 -12.44 -2.18 4.22
CA ASP A 30 -11.86 -2.54 2.92
C ASP A 30 -10.34 -2.37 2.85
N ALA A 31 -9.80 -1.29 3.42
CA ALA A 31 -8.36 -1.06 3.42
C ALA A 31 -7.63 -2.02 4.35
N THR A 32 -8.21 -2.31 5.52
CA THR A 32 -7.66 -3.28 6.48
C THR A 32 -7.70 -4.70 5.91
N ASN A 33 -8.82 -5.09 5.30
CA ASN A 33 -8.97 -6.39 4.64
C ASN A 33 -7.93 -6.57 3.55
N LEU A 34 -7.66 -5.54 2.73
CA LEU A 34 -6.61 -5.62 1.70
C LEU A 34 -5.22 -5.89 2.30
N VAL A 35 -4.90 -5.25 3.42
CA VAL A 35 -3.60 -5.43 4.11
C VAL A 35 -3.48 -6.83 4.71
N GLU A 36 -4.57 -7.37 5.24
CA GLU A 36 -4.61 -8.74 5.78
C GLU A 36 -4.58 -9.81 4.68
N GLU A 37 -5.16 -9.51 3.51
CA GLU A 37 -5.31 -10.47 2.41
C GLU A 37 -4.10 -10.49 1.46
N ILE A 38 -3.35 -9.40 1.33
CA ILE A 38 -2.20 -9.30 0.43
C ILE A 38 -0.91 -9.59 1.21
N PRO A 39 -0.17 -10.67 0.89
CA PRO A 39 1.06 -11.01 1.58
C PRO A 39 2.09 -9.87 1.53
N GLY A 40 2.57 -9.46 2.71
CA GLY A 40 3.58 -8.41 2.83
C GLY A 40 3.10 -7.00 2.49
N ALA A 41 1.78 -6.77 2.37
CA ALA A 41 1.24 -5.43 2.19
C ALA A 41 1.52 -4.54 3.40
N ARG A 42 1.83 -3.27 3.12
CA ARG A 42 2.00 -2.21 4.14
C ARG A 42 0.79 -1.30 4.14
N PHE A 43 0.34 -0.90 5.32
CA PHE A 43 -0.72 0.11 5.47
C PHE A 43 -0.12 1.49 5.74
N LEU A 44 -0.60 2.51 5.02
CA LEU A 44 -0.32 3.91 5.31
C LEU A 44 -1.64 4.65 5.58
N GLU A 45 -1.84 5.02 6.83
CA GLU A 45 -3.04 5.74 7.25
C GLU A 45 -3.00 7.19 6.75
N ALA A 46 -4.02 7.59 5.98
CA ALA A 46 -4.33 8.95 5.60
C ALA A 46 -5.27 9.62 6.62
N ASN A 47 -5.15 10.94 6.78
CA ASN A 47 -6.01 11.77 7.63
C ASN A 47 -7.36 12.05 6.99
N SER A 48 -7.43 12.02 5.65
CA SER A 48 -8.65 12.20 4.86
C SER A 48 -8.46 11.64 3.44
N LEU A 49 -9.56 11.39 2.74
CA LEU A 49 -9.56 10.98 1.33
C LEU A 49 -8.74 11.91 0.43
N LEU A 50 -8.70 13.22 0.74
CA LEU A 50 -8.06 14.24 -0.08
C LEU A 50 -6.65 14.64 0.40
N GLU A 51 -6.10 14.01 1.44
CA GLU A 51 -4.82 14.43 2.02
C GLU A 51 -3.70 14.39 0.98
N LEU A 52 -3.57 13.31 0.22
CA LEU A 52 -2.51 13.20 -0.79
C LEU A 52 -2.59 14.31 -1.84
N ARG A 53 -3.81 14.74 -2.19
CA ARG A 53 -4.05 15.76 -3.22
C ARG A 53 -3.89 17.19 -2.71
N THR A 54 -4.17 17.43 -1.42
CA THR A 54 -4.25 18.79 -0.86
C THR A 54 -3.14 19.12 0.12
N ARG A 55 -2.62 18.13 0.85
CA ARG A 55 -1.58 18.25 1.88
C ARG A 55 -0.62 17.05 1.79
N PRO A 56 0.13 16.91 0.69
CA PRO A 56 0.94 15.73 0.41
C PRO A 56 2.12 15.52 1.38
N GLY A 57 2.53 16.55 2.12
CA GLY A 57 3.82 16.57 2.83
C GLY A 57 4.08 15.41 3.78
N ARG A 58 3.04 14.80 4.37
CA ARG A 58 3.19 13.61 5.23
C ARG A 58 3.20 12.30 4.44
N LEU A 59 2.32 12.18 3.44
CA LEU A 59 2.15 10.94 2.69
C LEU A 59 3.24 10.72 1.65
N MET A 60 3.70 11.79 0.99
CA MET A 60 4.63 11.65 -0.13
C MET A 60 5.99 11.08 0.27
N PRO A 61 6.66 11.52 1.35
CA PRO A 61 7.93 10.93 1.76
C PRO A 61 7.83 9.43 2.04
N ARG A 62 6.69 8.96 2.60
CA ARG A 62 6.46 7.54 2.90
C ARG A 62 6.21 6.70 1.65
N ILE A 63 5.57 7.28 0.64
CA ILE A 63 5.40 6.65 -0.68
C ILE A 63 6.75 6.54 -1.38
N VAL A 64 7.58 7.59 -1.33
CA VAL A 64 8.93 7.56 -1.92
C VAL A 64 9.80 6.52 -1.21
N GLU A 65 9.82 6.50 0.12
CA GLU A 65 10.51 5.48 0.93
C GLU A 65 10.09 4.06 0.52
N PHE A 66 8.78 3.81 0.38
CA PHE A 66 8.29 2.52 -0.09
C PHE A 66 8.77 2.16 -1.51
N LEU A 67 8.79 3.13 -2.43
CA LEU A 67 9.26 2.90 -3.80
C LEU A 67 10.77 2.64 -3.82
N ASP A 68 11.54 3.34 -3.01
CA ASP A 68 12.98 3.14 -2.85
C ASP A 68 13.27 1.70 -2.40
N GLU A 69 12.57 1.22 -1.37
CA GLU A 69 12.66 -0.17 -0.91
C GLU A 69 12.22 -1.18 -1.98
N ALA A 70 11.04 -0.96 -2.57
CA ALA A 70 10.36 -1.93 -3.44
C ALA A 70 11.03 -2.09 -4.81
N VAL A 71 11.59 -1.00 -5.35
CA VAL A 71 12.14 -0.96 -6.71
C VAL A 71 13.67 -1.06 -6.66
N PHE A 72 14.32 -0.30 -5.79
CA PHE A 72 15.77 -0.13 -5.85
C PHE A 72 16.51 -1.10 -4.92
N ASP A 73 15.97 -1.40 -3.73
CA ASP A 73 16.56 -2.39 -2.84
C ASP A 73 16.28 -3.83 -3.29
N ASN A 74 15.09 -4.07 -3.82
CA ASN A 74 14.72 -5.35 -4.41
C ASN A 74 15.55 -5.68 -5.67
N GLY A 75 16.03 -4.65 -6.38
CA GLY A 75 16.99 -4.78 -7.49
C GLY A 75 18.40 -5.17 -7.03
N ARG A 76 18.88 -4.63 -5.90
CA ARG A 76 20.16 -5.01 -5.29
C ARG A 76 20.15 -6.46 -4.78
N ASN A 77 19.04 -6.90 -4.21
CA ASN A 77 18.93 -8.26 -3.67
C ASN A 77 18.83 -9.35 -4.76
N ARG A 78 18.28 -9.01 -5.94
CA ARG A 78 18.30 -9.90 -7.11
C ARG A 78 19.66 -9.98 -7.81
N ALA A 79 20.42 -8.88 -7.83
CA ALA A 79 21.75 -8.83 -8.46
C ALA A 79 22.82 -9.62 -7.67
N ASN A 80 22.64 -9.79 -6.35
CA ASN A 80 23.58 -10.54 -5.50
C ASN A 80 23.35 -12.06 -5.47
N HIS A 81 22.34 -12.57 -6.17
CA HIS A 81 22.01 -14.00 -6.26
C HIS A 81 22.08 -14.55 -7.69
N ALA A 82 22.76 -13.84 -8.59
CA ALA A 82 23.02 -14.26 -9.97
C ALA A 82 24.51 -14.60 -10.17
#